data_AF-A0A350P236-F1
#
_entry.id   AF-A0A350P236-F1
#
_cell.length_a   1.000
_cell.length_b   1.000
_cell.length_c   1.000
_cell.angle_alpha   90.00
_cell.angle_beta   90.00
_cell.angle_gamma   90.00
#
_symmetry.space_group_name_H-M   'P 1'
#
loop_
_entity.id
_entity.type
_entity.pdbx_description
1 polymer ?
#
loop_
_entity_poly.entity_id
_entity_poly.type
_entity_poly.pdbx_seq_one_letter_code
_entity_poly.pdbx_strand_id
1 'polypeptide(L)'
;MLVSKKYKKSVIAASLLVALCGCNDDDKKEPVEEIANQPPVVDAGDDITIDELTEVKLVSSVTDEDGDVVTYRWVQVAGATVELTGADTSTVSFTAPDVNPSETLTFELTVTDDDADTSADSVNVTVTHVNASPSVSVAAKVVEEKQAVTLTAVASDDGDVVSYSWQQTQGTEVTLVDADTATLSFDAPSVDQDETLTFSVSVTDDEGVTVSESVNVEVTQKQINLEIAGRVTDSPIVDATVTFFIGDEEVTSSADGQGDYVVSLSLDDDDGAQMISVVAQGKDDQSHARLMSILGTADALNQASNDNGLLTKDELFDVNVTNVTTANSALILRENLGEPVVDDEMLAALNLRVSQEEMFALATAIKVAIDKAPA
;
A
#
# COMPACT_ATOMS: atom_id res chain seq x y z
N MET A 1 -36.72 -66.06 -10.58
CA MET A 1 -37.56 -66.65 -9.51
C MET A 1 -38.55 -65.57 -9.10
N LEU A 2 -39.82 -65.59 -9.53
CA LEU A 2 -40.93 -66.36 -8.93
C LEU A 2 -40.91 -66.18 -7.40
N VAL A 3 -41.92 -65.61 -6.74
CA VAL A 3 -43.24 -66.21 -6.56
C VAL A 3 -44.28 -65.16 -6.10
N SER A 4 -45.48 -65.34 -6.65
CA SER A 4 -46.78 -64.73 -6.37
C SER A 4 -47.37 -64.95 -4.97
N LYS A 5 -48.36 -64.15 -4.56
CA LYS A 5 -49.63 -64.68 -3.99
C LYS A 5 -50.77 -63.66 -4.04
N LYS A 6 -51.81 -64.01 -4.82
CA LYS A 6 -53.21 -63.54 -4.73
C LYS A 6 -53.99 -64.50 -3.82
N TYR A 7 -55.03 -64.05 -3.10
CA TYR A 7 -56.31 -64.77 -2.81
C TYR A 7 -57.36 -63.72 -2.33
N LYS A 8 -58.44 -63.41 -3.08
CA LYS A 8 -59.85 -63.96 -3.14
C LYS A 8 -60.73 -63.55 -1.92
N LYS A 9 -61.78 -62.72 -2.08
CA LYS A 9 -63.19 -62.91 -2.58
C LYS A 9 -64.22 -63.40 -1.52
N SER A 10 -65.34 -62.67 -1.39
CA SER A 10 -66.77 -63.07 -1.15
C SER A 10 -67.56 -61.83 -0.65
N VAL A 11 -68.59 -61.23 -1.26
CA VAL A 11 -69.87 -61.61 -1.93
C VAL A 11 -71.01 -62.00 -0.96
N ILE A 12 -72.20 -61.41 -1.21
CA ILE A 12 -73.61 -61.77 -0.85
C ILE A 12 -74.11 -61.06 0.44
N ALA A 13 -75.17 -60.24 0.44
CA ALA A 13 -76.54 -60.64 0.11
C ALA A 13 -77.46 -59.53 -0.42
N ALA A 14 -78.28 -59.94 -1.40
CA ALA A 14 -79.46 -59.25 -1.88
C ALA A 14 -80.69 -59.72 -1.08
N SER A 15 -81.62 -58.80 -0.82
CA SER A 15 -82.97 -59.10 -0.37
C SER A 15 -83.94 -58.37 -1.30
N LEU A 16 -84.69 -59.18 -2.07
CA LEU A 16 -85.72 -58.79 -3.01
C LEU A 16 -87.08 -59.03 -2.33
N LEU A 17 -88.00 -58.05 -2.34
CA LEU A 17 -89.44 -58.33 -2.29
C LEU A 17 -90.23 -57.20 -2.99
N VAL A 18 -91.30 -57.60 -3.67
CA VAL A 18 -91.98 -56.89 -4.77
C VAL A 18 -93.36 -56.35 -4.34
N ALA A 19 -93.65 -55.14 -4.82
CA ALA A 19 -94.93 -54.49 -5.18
C ALA A 19 -96.09 -54.36 -4.18
N LEU A 20 -96.62 -53.13 -4.10
CA LEU A 20 -98.02 -52.78 -4.44
C LEU A 20 -98.16 -51.27 -4.67
N CYS A 21 -99.02 -50.91 -5.63
CA CYS A 21 -99.37 -49.55 -6.04
C CYS A 21 -99.87 -48.65 -4.89
N GLY A 22 -99.60 -47.36 -5.02
CA GLY A 22 -100.31 -46.30 -4.30
C GLY A 22 -99.83 -44.94 -4.77
N CYS A 23 -100.60 -44.31 -5.66
CA CYS A 23 -100.49 -42.88 -5.94
C CYS A 23 -100.70 -42.10 -4.63
N ASN A 24 -99.78 -41.22 -4.27
CA ASN A 24 -100.11 -40.05 -3.47
C ASN A 24 -99.10 -38.94 -3.74
N ASP A 25 -99.58 -37.86 -4.34
CA ASP A 25 -98.96 -36.54 -4.30
C ASP A 25 -98.66 -36.18 -2.84
N ASP A 26 -97.42 -35.86 -2.55
CA ASP A 26 -97.03 -34.95 -1.48
C ASP A 26 -95.56 -34.57 -1.69
N ASP A 27 -95.35 -33.39 -2.29
CA ASP A 27 -94.08 -32.65 -2.29
C ASP A 27 -93.62 -32.41 -0.85
N LYS A 28 -92.94 -33.40 -0.26
CA LYS A 28 -92.09 -33.17 0.90
C LYS A 28 -90.66 -33.08 0.39
N LYS A 29 -90.24 -31.85 0.09
CA LYS A 29 -88.81 -31.51 0.09
C LYS A 29 -88.27 -31.90 1.45
N GLU A 30 -87.38 -32.89 1.50
CA GLU A 30 -86.54 -33.08 2.68
C GLU A 30 -85.80 -31.76 2.93
N PRO A 31 -85.66 -31.29 4.18
CA PRO A 31 -84.80 -30.16 4.46
C PRO A 31 -83.39 -30.60 4.06
N VAL A 32 -82.83 -29.97 3.04
CA VAL A 32 -81.41 -30.06 2.76
C VAL A 32 -80.74 -29.47 4.00
N GLU A 33 -80.07 -30.30 4.81
CA GLU A 33 -79.14 -29.77 5.80
C GLU A 33 -78.07 -29.01 5.01
N GLU A 34 -78.11 -27.68 5.08
CA GLU A 34 -76.97 -26.86 4.68
C GLU A 34 -75.83 -27.24 5.63
N ILE A 35 -74.86 -27.98 5.11
CA ILE A 35 -73.55 -28.06 5.75
C ILE A 35 -72.99 -26.64 5.73
N ALA A 36 -72.65 -26.12 6.90
CA ALA A 36 -71.99 -24.82 6.99
C ALA A 36 -70.54 -24.99 6.52
N ASN A 37 -70.11 -24.12 5.60
CA ASN A 37 -68.72 -24.09 5.13
C ASN A 37 -67.74 -23.94 6.30
N GLN A 38 -66.59 -24.60 6.20
CA GLN A 38 -65.49 -24.45 7.15
C GLN A 38 -64.32 -23.74 6.47
N PRO A 39 -63.72 -22.72 7.13
CA PRO A 39 -62.57 -22.03 6.55
C PRO A 39 -61.39 -23.00 6.37
N PRO A 40 -60.50 -22.76 5.38
CA PRO A 40 -59.35 -23.61 5.15
C PRO A 40 -58.41 -23.63 6.34
N VAL A 41 -57.74 -24.75 6.60
CA VAL A 41 -56.63 -24.83 7.56
C VAL A 41 -55.34 -24.51 6.83
N VAL A 42 -54.67 -23.44 7.26
CA VAL A 42 -53.43 -22.93 6.67
C VAL A 42 -52.25 -23.08 7.63
N ASP A 43 -51.13 -23.53 7.06
CA ASP A 43 -49.82 -23.57 7.68
C ASP A 43 -48.84 -22.88 6.72
N ALA A 44 -48.29 -21.73 7.12
CA ALA A 44 -47.35 -20.94 6.35
C ALA A 44 -45.94 -21.57 6.28
N GLY A 45 -45.72 -22.66 7.01
CA GLY A 45 -44.43 -23.34 7.15
C GLY A 45 -43.70 -22.96 8.44
N ASP A 46 -42.68 -23.75 8.78
CA ASP A 46 -41.85 -23.51 9.97
C ASP A 46 -41.02 -22.23 9.84
N ASP A 47 -40.78 -21.56 10.96
CA ASP A 47 -39.80 -20.47 11.07
C ASP A 47 -38.40 -20.97 10.66
N ILE A 48 -37.67 -20.17 9.89
CA ILE A 48 -36.33 -20.51 9.41
C ILE A 48 -35.29 -19.45 9.79
N THR A 49 -34.03 -19.87 9.86
CA THR A 49 -32.86 -18.99 9.95
C THR A 49 -32.00 -19.21 8.72
N ILE A 50 -31.61 -18.12 8.06
CA ILE A 50 -30.80 -18.14 6.84
C ILE A 50 -29.77 -17.02 6.89
N ASP A 51 -28.65 -17.19 6.20
CA ASP A 51 -27.69 -16.10 5.99
C ASP A 51 -28.27 -15.12 4.97
N GLU A 52 -27.87 -13.85 5.09
CA GLU A 52 -28.19 -12.82 4.11
C GLU A 52 -27.77 -13.17 2.67
N LEU A 53 -28.33 -12.45 1.70
CA LEU A 53 -28.07 -12.61 0.27
C LEU A 53 -28.36 -14.02 -0.30
N THR A 54 -28.97 -14.89 0.50
CA THR A 54 -29.33 -16.26 0.13
C THR A 54 -30.76 -16.33 -0.38
N GLU A 55 -31.03 -17.22 -1.34
CA GLU A 55 -32.39 -17.47 -1.83
C GLU A 55 -33.23 -18.22 -0.78
N VAL A 56 -34.40 -17.68 -0.46
CA VAL A 56 -35.37 -18.23 0.47
C VAL A 56 -36.59 -18.72 -0.30
N LYS A 57 -37.11 -19.88 0.11
CA LYS A 57 -38.34 -20.45 -0.43
C LYS A 57 -39.23 -20.95 0.70
N LEU A 58 -40.40 -20.32 0.84
CA LEU A 58 -41.41 -20.69 1.83
C LEU A 58 -42.50 -21.51 1.13
N VAL A 59 -42.84 -22.66 1.70
CA VAL A 59 -43.80 -23.60 1.14
C VAL A 59 -44.91 -23.81 2.16
N SER A 60 -46.12 -23.41 1.79
CA SER A 60 -47.31 -23.58 2.64
C SER A 60 -47.91 -24.99 2.51
N SER A 61 -48.58 -25.42 3.58
CA SER A 61 -49.47 -26.58 3.58
C SER A 61 -50.89 -26.11 3.87
N VAL A 62 -51.83 -26.41 2.97
CA VAL A 62 -53.22 -25.96 3.10
C VAL A 62 -54.15 -27.13 2.86
N THR A 63 -55.16 -27.26 3.70
CA THR A 63 -56.24 -28.25 3.56
C THR A 63 -57.59 -27.59 3.77
N ASP A 64 -58.55 -28.00 2.96
CA ASP A 64 -59.95 -27.65 3.06
C ASP A 64 -60.75 -28.97 3.07
N GLU A 65 -61.65 -29.16 4.04
CA GLU A 65 -62.33 -30.44 4.27
C GLU A 65 -63.67 -30.53 3.52
N ASP A 66 -64.28 -29.40 3.15
CA ASP A 66 -65.58 -29.29 2.50
C ASP A 66 -65.57 -28.47 1.21
N GLY A 67 -64.48 -27.77 0.88
CA GLY A 67 -64.31 -26.98 -0.34
C GLY A 67 -62.96 -27.14 -1.07
N ASP A 68 -62.70 -26.20 -1.99
CA ASP A 68 -61.44 -26.05 -2.72
C ASP A 68 -60.80 -24.67 -2.42
N VAL A 69 -59.48 -24.64 -2.24
CA VAL A 69 -58.72 -23.39 -2.09
C VAL A 69 -58.67 -22.61 -3.42
N VAL A 70 -59.07 -21.34 -3.40
CA VAL A 70 -59.16 -20.48 -4.59
C VAL A 70 -58.00 -19.50 -4.71
N THR A 71 -57.57 -18.85 -3.61
CA THR A 71 -56.49 -17.85 -3.68
C THR A 71 -55.48 -17.96 -2.55
N TYR A 72 -54.22 -17.71 -2.88
CA TYR A 72 -53.14 -17.47 -1.93
C TYR A 72 -52.75 -15.99 -1.97
N ARG A 73 -52.37 -15.44 -0.82
CA ARG A 73 -51.84 -14.08 -0.74
C ARG A 73 -50.81 -13.97 0.36
N TRP A 74 -49.54 -13.93 -0.04
CA TRP A 74 -48.40 -13.62 0.81
C TRP A 74 -48.20 -12.12 0.93
N VAL A 75 -48.02 -11.63 2.15
CA VAL A 75 -47.67 -10.24 2.45
C VAL A 75 -46.55 -10.23 3.47
N GLN A 76 -45.49 -9.48 3.20
CA GLN A 76 -44.52 -9.15 4.24
C GLN A 76 -45.11 -8.11 5.18
N VAL A 77 -45.15 -8.42 6.48
CA VAL A 77 -45.77 -7.58 7.50
C VAL A 77 -44.75 -6.91 8.43
N ALA A 78 -43.51 -7.40 8.47
CA ALA A 78 -42.42 -6.80 9.25
C ALA A 78 -41.04 -7.06 8.62
N GLY A 79 -40.05 -6.24 9.02
CA GLY A 79 -38.65 -6.31 8.61
C GLY A 79 -38.32 -5.55 7.32
N ALA A 80 -37.04 -5.59 6.90
CA ALA A 80 -36.57 -5.03 5.62
C ALA A 80 -37.35 -5.59 4.42
N THR A 81 -37.87 -4.70 3.57
CA THR A 81 -38.74 -5.09 2.45
C THR A 81 -37.98 -5.89 1.40
N VAL A 82 -38.54 -7.03 1.00
CA VAL A 82 -38.02 -7.89 -0.08
C VAL A 82 -38.99 -7.97 -1.25
N GLU A 83 -38.47 -8.22 -2.44
CA GLU A 83 -39.30 -8.52 -3.61
C GLU A 83 -39.73 -9.99 -3.59
N LEU A 84 -41.04 -10.22 -3.46
CA LEU A 84 -41.63 -11.55 -3.45
C LEU A 84 -41.93 -12.03 -4.88
N THR A 85 -41.50 -13.25 -5.20
CA THR A 85 -41.89 -13.98 -6.41
C THR A 85 -42.87 -15.08 -6.04
N GLY A 86 -44.00 -15.16 -6.76
CA GLY A 86 -45.05 -16.16 -6.49
C GLY A 86 -45.90 -15.88 -5.25
N ALA A 87 -46.04 -14.60 -4.87
CA ALA A 87 -46.80 -14.16 -3.69
C ALA A 87 -48.30 -14.55 -3.73
N ASP A 88 -48.83 -14.94 -4.89
CA ASP A 88 -50.19 -15.41 -5.11
C ASP A 88 -50.28 -16.93 -5.29
N THR A 89 -49.26 -17.68 -4.86
CA THR A 89 -49.19 -19.15 -4.98
C THR A 89 -48.91 -19.84 -3.64
N SER A 90 -49.00 -21.17 -3.61
CA SER A 90 -48.67 -21.98 -2.42
C SER A 90 -47.19 -21.94 -2.03
N THR A 91 -46.34 -21.31 -2.84
CA THR A 91 -44.89 -21.21 -2.62
C THR A 91 -44.40 -19.83 -3.01
N VAL A 92 -43.86 -19.09 -2.04
CA VAL A 92 -43.25 -17.79 -2.29
C VAL A 92 -41.73 -17.88 -2.15
N SER A 93 -41.00 -17.13 -2.97
CA SER A 93 -39.55 -17.02 -2.88
C SER A 93 -39.07 -15.58 -2.93
N PHE A 94 -37.92 -15.32 -2.32
CA PHE A 94 -37.24 -14.02 -2.31
C PHE A 94 -35.74 -14.22 -2.02
N THR A 95 -34.93 -13.19 -2.25
CA THR A 95 -33.54 -13.16 -1.78
C THR A 95 -33.49 -12.44 -0.44
N ALA A 96 -32.88 -13.05 0.57
CA ALA A 96 -32.69 -12.41 1.87
C ALA A 96 -31.90 -11.09 1.69
N PRO A 97 -32.33 -9.99 2.31
CA PRO A 97 -31.65 -8.70 2.19
C PRO A 97 -30.29 -8.74 2.87
N ASP A 98 -29.42 -7.81 2.47
CA ASP A 98 -28.19 -7.43 3.18
C ASP A 98 -28.58 -6.73 4.50
N VAL A 99 -28.14 -7.24 5.64
CA VAL A 99 -28.57 -6.81 6.98
C VAL A 99 -27.41 -6.68 7.95
N ASN A 100 -27.14 -5.47 8.42
CA ASN A 100 -26.25 -5.22 9.56
C ASN A 100 -26.96 -4.32 10.58
N PRO A 101 -27.47 -4.84 11.73
CA PRO A 101 -27.33 -6.21 12.25
C PRO A 101 -28.38 -7.20 11.72
N SER A 102 -28.28 -8.47 12.13
CA SER A 102 -29.27 -9.53 11.86
C SER A 102 -30.71 -9.10 12.18
N GLU A 103 -31.66 -9.46 11.32
CA GLU A 103 -33.07 -9.02 11.40
C GLU A 103 -34.05 -10.17 11.13
N THR A 104 -35.24 -10.12 11.73
CA THR A 104 -36.35 -11.02 11.41
C THR A 104 -37.34 -10.37 10.45
N LEU A 105 -37.62 -11.06 9.34
CA LEU A 105 -38.71 -10.75 8.42
C LEU A 105 -39.93 -11.61 8.78
N THR A 106 -41.13 -11.02 8.79
CA THR A 106 -42.37 -11.77 9.03
C THR A 106 -43.25 -11.71 7.80
N PHE A 107 -43.73 -12.87 7.35
CA PHE A 107 -44.63 -13.01 6.22
C PHE A 107 -45.95 -13.64 6.69
N GLU A 108 -47.07 -13.05 6.28
CA GLU A 108 -48.41 -13.57 6.51
C GLU A 108 -48.95 -14.14 5.21
N LEU A 109 -49.40 -15.40 5.24
CA LEU A 109 -50.16 -16.03 4.18
C LEU A 109 -51.65 -15.95 4.53
N THR A 110 -52.45 -15.31 3.68
CA THR A 110 -53.91 -15.43 3.70
C THR A 110 -54.38 -16.35 2.59
N VAL A 111 -55.26 -17.30 2.91
CA VAL A 111 -55.89 -18.21 1.94
C VAL A 111 -57.41 -18.01 1.96
N THR A 112 -58.04 -18.13 0.79
CA THR A 112 -59.50 -18.04 0.62
C THR A 112 -60.03 -19.26 -0.14
N ASP A 113 -61.11 -19.87 0.35
CA ASP A 113 -61.81 -21.00 -0.28
C ASP A 113 -62.85 -20.57 -1.34
N ASP A 114 -63.60 -21.52 -1.89
CA ASP A 114 -64.61 -21.29 -2.93
C ASP A 114 -65.94 -20.72 -2.42
N ASP A 115 -66.13 -20.71 -1.10
CA ASP A 115 -67.24 -20.08 -0.39
C ASP A 115 -66.88 -18.71 0.23
N ALA A 116 -65.66 -18.24 -0.03
CA ALA A 116 -65.09 -16.94 0.35
C ALA A 116 -64.73 -16.77 1.84
N ASP A 117 -64.63 -17.87 2.60
CA ASP A 117 -64.05 -17.83 3.94
C ASP A 117 -62.50 -17.79 3.87
N THR A 118 -61.88 -17.23 4.91
CA THR A 118 -60.43 -16.98 4.92
C THR A 118 -59.75 -17.44 6.20
N SER A 119 -58.55 -17.97 6.05
CA SER A 119 -57.63 -18.22 7.16
C SER A 119 -56.26 -17.61 6.87
N ALA A 120 -55.54 -17.26 7.94
CA ALA A 120 -54.20 -16.72 7.83
C ALA A 120 -53.25 -17.39 8.83
N ASP A 121 -52.00 -17.52 8.43
CA ASP A 121 -50.89 -17.94 9.27
C ASP A 121 -49.62 -17.16 8.91
N SER A 122 -48.69 -17.06 9.86
CA SER A 122 -47.47 -16.26 9.71
C SER A 122 -46.22 -17.10 9.92
N VAL A 123 -45.20 -16.83 9.12
CA VAL A 123 -43.87 -17.44 9.25
C VAL A 123 -42.80 -16.35 9.40
N ASN A 124 -41.85 -16.59 10.28
CA ASN A 124 -40.68 -15.74 10.47
C ASN A 124 -39.46 -16.30 9.75
N VAL A 125 -38.75 -15.41 9.07
CA VAL A 125 -37.44 -15.68 8.47
C VAL A 125 -36.42 -14.81 9.20
N THR A 126 -35.60 -15.42 10.03
CA THR A 126 -34.48 -14.72 10.69
C THR A 126 -33.29 -14.71 9.74
N VAL A 127 -32.93 -13.52 9.27
CA VAL A 127 -31.78 -13.29 8.39
C VAL A 127 -30.57 -12.95 9.26
N THR A 128 -29.53 -13.76 9.15
CA THR A 128 -28.29 -13.62 9.92
C THR A 128 -27.29 -12.81 9.09
N HIS A 129 -26.80 -11.72 9.69
CA HIS A 129 -25.66 -10.94 9.19
C HIS A 129 -24.41 -11.82 9.13
N VAL A 130 -23.65 -11.75 8.04
CA VAL A 130 -22.40 -12.50 7.90
C VAL A 130 -21.27 -11.52 7.62
N ASN A 131 -20.54 -11.16 8.68
CA ASN A 131 -19.42 -10.24 8.58
C ASN A 131 -18.41 -10.63 7.48
N ALA A 132 -18.10 -9.70 6.59
CA ALA A 132 -16.96 -9.83 5.70
C ALA A 132 -15.66 -9.42 6.42
N SER A 133 -14.50 -9.81 5.89
CA SER A 133 -13.24 -9.27 6.41
C SER A 133 -12.94 -7.94 5.74
N PRO A 134 -12.36 -6.97 6.46
CA PRO A 134 -11.95 -5.72 5.85
C PRO A 134 -10.89 -5.96 4.78
N SER A 135 -10.81 -5.03 3.84
CA SER A 135 -9.74 -4.94 2.84
C SER A 135 -8.86 -3.75 3.13
N VAL A 136 -7.55 -3.87 2.90
CA VAL A 136 -6.60 -2.77 3.06
C VAL A 136 -5.50 -2.86 1.98
N SER A 137 -5.06 -1.71 1.50
CA SER A 137 -3.91 -1.59 0.61
C SER A 137 -3.08 -0.36 0.95
N VAL A 138 -1.77 -0.42 0.70
CA VAL A 138 -0.84 0.69 0.90
C VAL A 138 0.10 0.77 -0.30
N ALA A 139 0.32 1.98 -0.82
CA ALA A 139 1.26 2.18 -1.91
C ALA A 139 2.71 2.20 -1.39
N ALA A 140 3.60 1.44 -2.05
CA ALA A 140 5.03 1.53 -1.84
C ALA A 140 5.58 2.92 -2.20
N LYS A 141 6.71 3.30 -1.62
CA LYS A 141 7.37 4.59 -1.86
C LYS A 141 8.87 4.44 -2.08
N VAL A 142 9.42 5.37 -2.85
CA VAL A 142 10.86 5.64 -2.93
C VAL A 142 11.07 7.09 -2.48
N VAL A 143 11.98 7.30 -1.55
CA VAL A 143 12.28 8.60 -0.95
C VAL A 143 13.78 8.74 -0.72
N GLU A 144 14.31 9.95 -0.79
CA GLU A 144 15.68 10.20 -0.30
C GLU A 144 15.71 10.16 1.23
N GLU A 145 16.86 9.83 1.79
CA GLU A 145 17.10 9.94 3.23
C GLU A 145 16.78 11.32 3.81
N LYS A 146 16.52 11.36 5.12
CA LYS A 146 16.19 12.57 5.90
C LYS A 146 14.90 13.29 5.44
N GLN A 147 14.19 12.81 4.43
CA GLN A 147 12.92 13.36 3.99
C GLN A 147 11.76 12.85 4.85
N ALA A 148 10.75 13.71 5.03
CA ALA A 148 9.49 13.32 5.65
C ALA A 148 8.72 12.35 4.74
N VAL A 149 8.27 11.24 5.32
CA VAL A 149 7.51 10.18 4.66
C VAL A 149 6.11 10.08 5.28
N THR A 150 5.11 9.90 4.42
CA THR A 150 3.74 9.56 4.84
C THR A 150 3.27 8.32 4.09
N LEU A 151 2.78 7.31 4.78
CA LEU A 151 2.11 6.14 4.20
C LEU A 151 0.60 6.26 4.47
N THR A 152 -0.22 5.92 3.48
CA THR A 152 -1.68 5.99 3.58
C THR A 152 -2.27 4.61 3.32
N ALA A 153 -2.92 4.05 4.34
CA ALA A 153 -3.74 2.86 4.18
C ALA A 153 -5.09 3.25 3.58
N VAL A 154 -5.46 2.58 2.49
CA VAL A 154 -6.80 2.65 1.91
C VAL A 154 -7.51 1.37 2.31
N ALA A 155 -8.44 1.49 3.26
CA ALA A 155 -9.23 0.38 3.77
C ALA A 155 -10.72 0.52 3.42
N SER A 156 -11.40 -0.61 3.28
CA SER A 156 -12.85 -0.70 3.03
C SER A 156 -13.40 -1.95 3.67
N ASP A 157 -14.65 -1.86 4.13
CA ASP A 157 -15.39 -2.91 4.83
C ASP A 157 -16.88 -2.83 4.46
N ASP A 158 -17.67 -3.87 4.75
CA ASP A 158 -19.14 -3.88 4.66
C ASP A 158 -19.81 -3.19 5.87
N GLY A 159 -19.12 -3.10 7.00
CA GLY A 159 -19.42 -2.25 8.14
C GLY A 159 -18.49 -1.04 8.24
N ASP A 160 -17.93 -0.85 9.45
CA ASP A 160 -17.06 0.27 9.79
C ASP A 160 -15.63 -0.22 10.06
N VAL A 161 -14.63 0.46 9.50
CA VAL A 161 -13.23 0.28 9.94
C VAL A 161 -13.01 1.04 11.24
N VAL A 162 -12.70 0.33 12.33
CA VAL A 162 -12.63 0.93 13.67
C VAL A 162 -11.22 1.25 14.15
N SER A 163 -10.19 0.55 13.67
CA SER A 163 -8.83 0.84 14.11
C SER A 163 -7.75 0.50 13.09
N TYR A 164 -6.64 1.24 13.19
CA TYR A 164 -5.40 1.00 12.47
C TYR A 164 -4.28 0.75 13.48
N SER A 165 -3.30 -0.06 13.12
CA SER A 165 -2.11 -0.28 13.91
C SER A 165 -0.92 -0.55 13.01
N TRP A 166 0.00 0.40 12.94
CA TRP A 166 1.22 0.34 12.17
C TRP A 166 2.38 -0.16 13.02
N GLN A 167 3.22 -0.98 12.40
CA GLN A 167 4.49 -1.42 12.97
C GLN A 167 5.55 -1.45 11.87
N GLN A 168 6.74 -0.97 12.19
CA GLN A 168 7.92 -1.24 11.37
C GLN A 168 8.41 -2.67 11.67
N THR A 169 8.62 -3.46 10.63
CA THR A 169 9.00 -4.88 10.74
C THR A 169 10.41 -5.16 10.26
N GLN A 170 11.01 -4.26 9.47
CA GLN A 170 12.38 -4.38 8.98
C GLN A 170 13.03 -3.03 8.68
N GLY A 171 14.37 -3.00 8.70
CA GLY A 171 15.21 -1.85 8.37
C GLY A 171 15.59 -1.02 9.60
N THR A 172 16.31 0.07 9.36
CA THR A 172 16.70 1.06 10.37
C THR A 172 15.47 1.63 11.07
N GLU A 173 15.44 1.56 12.41
CA GLU A 173 14.27 1.94 13.21
C GLU A 173 13.98 3.44 13.11
N VAL A 174 12.74 3.78 12.76
CA VAL A 174 12.26 5.17 12.68
C VAL A 174 11.22 5.44 13.77
N THR A 175 11.10 6.70 14.17
CA THR A 175 10.04 7.12 15.10
C THR A 175 8.73 7.29 14.33
N LEU A 176 7.76 6.43 14.62
CA LEU A 176 6.43 6.46 14.02
C LEU A 176 5.55 7.53 14.66
N VAL A 177 4.88 8.33 13.84
CA VAL A 177 3.87 9.31 14.23
C VAL A 177 2.54 8.90 13.62
N ASP A 178 1.46 8.99 14.41
CA ASP A 178 0.10 8.61 14.02
C ASP A 178 -0.03 7.14 13.58
N ALA A 179 0.73 6.26 14.26
CA ALA A 179 0.78 4.82 14.01
C ALA A 179 -0.54 4.07 14.30
N ASP A 180 -1.55 4.74 14.85
CA ASP A 180 -2.89 4.22 15.10
C ASP A 180 -3.96 4.83 14.16
N THR A 181 -3.54 5.52 13.10
CA THR A 181 -4.43 6.17 12.13
C THR A 181 -4.27 5.59 10.72
N ALA A 182 -5.17 5.98 9.81
CA ALA A 182 -5.06 5.62 8.39
C ALA A 182 -3.79 6.17 7.71
N THR A 183 -3.15 7.20 8.29
CA THR A 183 -1.94 7.83 7.76
C THR A 183 -0.80 7.74 8.76
N LEU A 184 0.22 6.96 8.45
CA LEU A 184 1.46 6.89 9.22
C LEU A 184 2.44 7.93 8.70
N SER A 185 3.16 8.64 9.58
CA SER A 185 4.28 9.51 9.19
C SER A 185 5.56 9.20 9.97
N PHE A 186 6.70 9.42 9.33
CA PHE A 186 8.04 9.30 9.93
C PHE A 186 9.06 10.07 9.06
N ASP A 187 10.26 10.34 9.59
CA ASP A 187 11.38 10.85 8.79
C ASP A 187 12.26 9.68 8.34
N ALA A 188 12.61 9.62 7.05
CA ALA A 188 13.53 8.62 6.54
C ALA A 188 14.90 8.75 7.24
N PRO A 189 15.53 7.64 7.66
CA PRO A 189 16.82 7.67 8.35
C PRO A 189 17.95 8.10 7.41
N SER A 190 19.10 8.52 7.96
CA SER A 190 20.38 8.52 7.22
C SER A 190 20.72 7.09 6.84
N VAL A 191 21.21 6.88 5.61
CA VAL A 191 21.64 5.57 5.13
C VAL A 191 22.93 5.70 4.32
N ASP A 192 23.95 4.91 4.67
CA ASP A 192 25.24 4.87 3.95
C ASP A 192 25.14 4.24 2.54
N GLN A 193 24.03 3.53 2.27
CA GLN A 193 23.65 2.87 1.02
C GLN A 193 22.12 2.75 0.97
N ASP A 194 21.53 2.65 -0.23
CA ASP A 194 20.10 2.44 -0.41
C ASP A 194 19.56 1.32 0.49
N GLU A 195 18.53 1.62 1.28
CA GLU A 195 17.94 0.73 2.26
C GLU A 195 16.45 0.55 2.03
N THR A 196 15.91 -0.65 2.27
CA THR A 196 14.45 -0.86 2.31
C THR A 196 13.94 -0.96 3.74
N LEU A 197 13.06 -0.05 4.11
CA LEU A 197 12.24 -0.14 5.33
C LEU A 197 10.95 -0.90 5.01
N THR A 198 10.54 -1.83 5.88
CA THR A 198 9.25 -2.54 5.75
C THR A 198 8.34 -2.20 6.90
N PHE A 199 7.08 -1.90 6.59
CA PHE A 199 6.02 -1.62 7.54
C PHE A 199 4.87 -2.59 7.34
N SER A 200 4.14 -2.88 8.40
CA SER A 200 2.87 -3.58 8.36
C SER A 200 1.79 -2.71 9.00
N VAL A 201 0.66 -2.55 8.32
CA VAL A 201 -0.57 -2.00 8.92
C VAL A 201 -1.51 -3.15 9.23
N SER A 202 -2.12 -3.13 10.41
CA SER A 202 -3.28 -3.98 10.74
C SER A 202 -4.52 -3.10 10.80
N VAL A 203 -5.60 -3.57 10.19
CA VAL A 203 -6.90 -2.90 10.14
C VAL A 203 -7.96 -3.81 10.73
N THR A 204 -8.74 -3.29 11.66
CA THR A 204 -9.82 -4.03 12.35
C THR A 204 -11.17 -3.40 12.03
N ASP A 205 -12.17 -4.23 11.74
CA ASP A 205 -13.57 -3.83 11.52
C ASP A 205 -14.34 -3.71 12.85
N ASP A 206 -15.60 -3.30 12.79
CA ASP A 206 -16.47 -3.11 13.97
C ASP A 206 -16.93 -4.41 14.63
N GLU A 207 -16.68 -5.56 13.99
CA GLU A 207 -16.96 -6.90 14.51
C GLU A 207 -15.70 -7.61 15.04
N GLY A 208 -14.54 -6.95 14.97
CA GLY A 208 -13.27 -7.38 15.54
C GLY A 208 -12.40 -8.25 14.64
N VAL A 209 -12.76 -8.48 13.37
CA VAL A 209 -11.91 -9.15 12.41
C VAL A 209 -10.78 -8.22 12.01
N THR A 210 -9.56 -8.75 11.96
CA THR A 210 -8.35 -7.98 11.66
C THR A 210 -7.65 -8.57 10.46
N VAL A 211 -7.26 -7.70 9.53
CA VAL A 211 -6.38 -8.03 8.40
C VAL A 211 -5.10 -7.20 8.47
N SER A 212 -4.03 -7.68 7.85
CA SER A 212 -2.76 -6.95 7.79
C SER A 212 -2.24 -6.84 6.37
N GLU A 213 -1.60 -5.73 6.05
CA GLU A 213 -0.90 -5.49 4.79
C GLU A 213 0.52 -4.99 5.05
N SER A 214 1.48 -5.48 4.26
CA SER A 214 2.88 -5.06 4.31
C SER A 214 3.22 -4.12 3.17
N VAL A 215 4.07 -3.14 3.43
CA VAL A 215 4.52 -2.15 2.46
C VAL A 215 5.99 -1.82 2.65
N ASN A 216 6.67 -1.61 1.53
CA ASN A 216 8.08 -1.22 1.50
C ASN A 216 8.23 0.28 1.21
N VAL A 217 9.19 0.89 1.89
CA VAL A 217 9.73 2.21 1.57
C VAL A 217 11.20 2.05 1.24
N GLU A 218 11.57 2.31 -0.01
CA GLU A 218 12.96 2.37 -0.46
C GLU A 218 13.51 3.75 -0.14
N VAL A 219 14.51 3.79 0.73
CA VAL A 219 15.23 4.99 1.13
C VAL A 219 16.52 5.02 0.32
N THR A 220 16.62 5.96 -0.62
CA THR A 220 17.83 6.14 -1.42
C THR A 220 18.80 7.05 -0.67
N GLN A 221 20.08 6.68 -0.67
CA GLN A 221 21.12 7.53 -0.09
C GLN A 221 21.17 8.85 -0.86
N LYS A 222 21.41 9.95 -0.16
CA LYS A 222 21.59 11.27 -0.78
C LYS A 222 23.07 11.45 -1.07
N GLN A 223 23.39 11.86 -2.30
CA GLN A 223 24.78 11.98 -2.73
C GLN A 223 25.12 13.39 -3.20
N ILE A 224 26.33 13.84 -2.86
CA ILE A 224 26.99 14.98 -3.47
C ILE A 224 27.80 14.47 -4.66
N ASN A 225 27.34 14.77 -5.87
CA ASN A 225 28.00 14.42 -7.11
C ASN A 225 28.81 15.60 -7.64
N LEU A 226 30.13 15.45 -7.74
CA LEU A 226 31.03 16.48 -8.27
C LEU A 226 31.75 15.98 -9.52
N GLU A 227 31.68 16.75 -10.60
CA GLU A 227 32.54 16.61 -11.77
C GLU A 227 33.55 17.77 -11.77
N ILE A 228 34.81 17.46 -11.43
CA ILE A 228 35.87 18.45 -11.30
C ILE A 228 36.76 18.38 -12.54
N ALA A 229 36.78 19.46 -13.32
CA ALA A 229 37.59 19.62 -14.52
C ALA A 229 38.71 20.65 -14.28
N GLY A 230 39.96 20.19 -14.41
CA GLY A 230 41.14 20.98 -14.12
C GLY A 230 42.28 20.72 -15.08
N ARG A 231 43.40 21.40 -14.83
CA ARG A 231 44.64 21.21 -15.59
C ARG A 231 45.85 21.08 -14.67
N VAL A 232 46.71 20.10 -14.96
CA VAL A 232 48.05 19.97 -14.40
C VAL A 232 49.05 20.67 -15.30
N THR A 233 49.66 21.77 -14.85
CA THR A 233 50.56 22.54 -15.72
C THR A 233 51.69 23.30 -15.02
N ASP A 234 52.86 23.23 -15.66
CA ASP A 234 53.98 24.16 -15.56
C ASP A 234 54.58 24.46 -16.96
N SER A 235 53.75 24.30 -18.01
CA SER A 235 53.97 23.51 -19.24
C SER A 235 53.27 22.17 -19.02
N PRO A 236 52.34 21.74 -19.89
CA PRO A 236 51.50 20.57 -19.61
C PRO A 236 52.29 19.39 -19.04
N ILE A 237 51.90 18.92 -17.85
CA ILE A 237 52.46 17.68 -17.29
C ILE A 237 51.59 16.56 -17.84
N VAL A 238 52.09 15.94 -18.90
CA VAL A 238 51.34 14.97 -19.68
C VAL A 238 51.21 13.67 -18.91
N ASP A 239 50.05 13.03 -19.01
CA ASP A 239 49.77 11.72 -18.41
C ASP A 239 49.96 11.66 -16.88
N ALA A 240 50.01 12.83 -16.21
CA ALA A 240 50.16 12.93 -14.77
C ALA A 240 49.05 12.13 -14.06
N THR A 241 49.41 11.38 -13.02
CA THR A 241 48.42 10.77 -12.12
C THR A 241 47.88 11.86 -11.22
N VAL A 242 46.56 12.06 -11.24
CA VAL A 242 45.86 13.06 -10.42
C VAL A 242 45.11 12.32 -9.32
N THR A 243 45.55 12.46 -8.08
CA THR A 243 44.92 11.83 -6.91
C THR A 243 44.18 12.89 -6.11
N PHE A 244 42.87 12.72 -5.99
CA PHE A 244 42.01 13.45 -5.07
C PHE A 244 41.99 12.72 -3.74
N PHE A 245 42.16 13.47 -2.66
CA PHE A 245 42.06 12.99 -1.28
C PHE A 245 40.80 13.60 -0.69
N ILE A 246 39.86 12.75 -0.26
CA ILE A 246 38.62 13.14 0.41
C ILE A 246 38.65 12.47 1.79
N GLY A 247 39.03 13.23 2.83
CA GLY A 247 39.37 12.63 4.12
C GLY A 247 40.49 11.59 4.00
N ASP A 248 40.18 10.33 4.32
CA ASP A 248 41.10 9.19 4.21
C ASP A 248 40.98 8.44 2.86
N GLU A 249 40.02 8.81 2.02
CA GLU A 249 39.78 8.16 0.73
C GLU A 249 40.58 8.79 -0.41
N GLU A 250 40.98 7.97 -1.38
CA GLU A 250 41.71 8.40 -2.56
C GLU A 250 40.95 8.05 -3.85
N VAL A 251 40.69 9.04 -4.70
CA VAL A 251 40.15 8.85 -6.05
C VAL A 251 41.19 9.29 -7.07
N THR A 252 41.49 8.43 -8.04
CA THR A 252 42.52 8.73 -9.05
C THR A 252 41.93 8.96 -10.44
N SER A 253 42.53 9.91 -11.16
CA SER A 253 42.32 10.17 -12.57
C SER A 253 43.69 10.39 -13.23
N SER A 254 43.70 10.72 -14.53
CA SER A 254 44.90 11.04 -15.27
C SER A 254 44.70 12.25 -16.15
N ALA A 255 45.71 13.11 -16.19
CA ALA A 255 45.77 14.21 -17.15
C ALA A 255 46.01 13.68 -18.58
N ASP A 256 45.50 14.38 -19.58
CA ASP A 256 45.68 14.05 -20.98
C ASP A 256 46.98 14.64 -21.58
N GLY A 257 47.13 14.58 -22.91
CA GLY A 257 48.26 15.18 -23.63
C GLY A 257 48.40 16.70 -23.53
N GLN A 258 47.38 17.39 -23.02
CA GLN A 258 47.35 18.83 -22.76
C GLN A 258 47.43 19.16 -21.26
N GLY A 259 47.53 18.14 -20.41
CA GLY A 259 47.52 18.28 -18.96
C GLY A 259 46.10 18.42 -18.39
N ASP A 260 45.06 18.37 -19.21
CA ASP A 260 43.66 18.51 -18.76
C ASP A 260 43.19 17.19 -18.14
N TYR A 261 42.41 17.28 -17.06
CA TYR A 261 41.80 16.11 -16.42
C TYR A 261 40.35 16.39 -16.04
N VAL A 262 39.59 15.32 -15.90
CA VAL A 262 38.25 15.31 -15.30
C VAL A 262 38.21 14.18 -14.28
N VAL A 263 37.61 14.42 -13.13
CA VAL A 263 37.28 13.39 -12.15
C VAL A 263 35.80 13.51 -11.78
N SER A 264 35.15 12.37 -11.59
CA SER A 264 33.81 12.29 -11.03
C SER A 264 33.90 11.73 -9.62
N LEU A 265 33.40 12.49 -8.64
CA LEU A 265 33.31 12.11 -7.24
C LEU A 265 31.82 11.93 -6.90
N SER A 266 31.52 10.88 -6.15
CA SER A 266 30.18 10.57 -5.65
C SER A 266 30.33 10.33 -4.16
N LEU A 267 29.93 11.30 -3.36
CA LEU A 267 30.11 11.33 -1.91
C LEU A 267 28.75 11.22 -1.24
N ASP A 268 28.70 10.64 -0.05
CA ASP A 268 27.53 10.74 0.83
C ASP A 268 27.31 12.21 1.23
N ASP A 269 26.06 12.64 1.38
CA ASP A 269 25.73 13.97 1.93
C ASP A 269 26.24 14.15 3.37
N ASP A 270 26.34 13.06 4.16
CA ASP A 270 26.94 13.09 5.49
C ASP A 270 28.47 13.34 5.44
N ASP A 271 29.10 13.11 4.29
CA ASP A 271 30.51 13.43 4.02
C ASP A 271 30.71 14.83 3.41
N GLY A 272 29.66 15.67 3.34
CA GLY A 272 29.73 17.03 2.80
C GLY A 272 30.82 17.92 3.44
N ALA A 273 31.13 17.69 4.71
CA ALA A 273 32.17 18.41 5.45
C ALA A 273 33.60 17.89 5.21
N GLN A 274 33.78 16.80 4.47
CA GLN A 274 35.12 16.26 4.22
C GLN A 274 35.93 17.19 3.30
N MET A 275 37.17 17.49 3.71
CA MET A 275 38.09 18.32 2.94
C MET A 275 38.62 17.58 1.72
N ILE A 276 38.55 18.24 0.56
CA ILE A 276 39.08 17.76 -0.70
C ILE A 276 40.39 18.47 -1.02
N SER A 277 41.42 17.67 -1.30
CA SER A 277 42.67 18.16 -1.90
C SER A 277 43.05 17.30 -3.10
N VAL A 278 43.88 17.84 -3.96
CA VAL A 278 44.35 17.14 -5.16
C VAL A 278 45.86 17.21 -5.25
N VAL A 279 46.49 16.09 -5.60
CA VAL A 279 47.92 15.98 -5.89
C VAL A 279 48.08 15.43 -7.30
N ALA A 280 48.88 16.11 -8.11
CA ALA A 280 49.27 15.63 -9.42
C ALA A 280 50.73 15.20 -9.42
N GLN A 281 50.98 13.97 -9.85
CA GLN A 281 52.30 13.35 -9.94
C GLN A 281 52.62 13.08 -11.41
N GLY A 282 53.68 13.71 -11.91
CA GLY A 282 54.18 13.47 -13.26
C GLY A 282 54.69 12.03 -13.44
N LYS A 283 54.72 11.56 -14.69
CA LYS A 283 55.21 10.23 -15.07
C LYS A 283 56.50 10.32 -15.87
N ASP A 284 57.22 9.19 -15.96
CA ASP A 284 58.43 9.04 -16.76
C ASP A 284 59.45 10.17 -16.50
N ASP A 285 59.88 10.87 -17.56
CA ASP A 285 60.80 12.01 -17.53
C ASP A 285 60.27 13.22 -16.72
N GLN A 286 59.01 13.18 -16.28
CA GLN A 286 58.36 14.19 -15.43
C GLN A 286 58.09 13.68 -14.01
N SER A 287 58.63 12.51 -13.61
CA SER A 287 58.39 11.90 -12.29
C SER A 287 58.89 12.72 -11.10
N HIS A 288 59.78 13.69 -11.32
CA HIS A 288 60.19 14.66 -10.30
C HIS A 288 59.13 15.73 -10.01
N ALA A 289 58.15 15.92 -10.90
CA ALA A 289 57.11 16.93 -10.74
C ALA A 289 55.96 16.39 -9.88
N ARG A 290 55.80 16.99 -8.69
CA ARG A 290 54.68 16.72 -7.79
C ARG A 290 54.08 18.05 -7.35
N LEU A 291 52.83 18.28 -7.73
CA LEU A 291 52.09 19.52 -7.49
C LEU A 291 50.83 19.21 -6.67
N MET A 292 50.30 20.19 -5.95
CA MET A 292 49.10 20.01 -5.13
C MET A 292 48.21 21.25 -5.09
N SER A 293 46.94 21.05 -4.76
CA SER A 293 45.97 22.11 -4.49
C SER A 293 45.03 21.68 -3.36
N ILE A 294 44.70 22.58 -2.44
CA ILE A 294 43.65 22.39 -1.42
C ILE A 294 42.40 23.08 -1.95
N LEU A 295 41.29 22.35 -2.09
CA LEU A 295 40.10 22.84 -2.78
C LEU A 295 39.03 23.38 -1.80
N GLY A 296 38.82 22.71 -0.68
CA GLY A 296 37.77 23.01 0.30
C GLY A 296 36.92 21.78 0.62
N THR A 297 35.82 21.95 1.35
CA THR A 297 34.89 20.84 1.65
C THR A 297 34.02 20.48 0.44
N ALA A 298 33.49 19.25 0.39
CA ALA A 298 32.57 18.82 -0.66
C ALA A 298 31.34 19.74 -0.78
N ASP A 299 30.78 20.20 0.35
CA ASP A 299 29.67 21.14 0.40
C ASP A 299 30.02 22.49 -0.24
N ALA A 300 31.17 23.06 0.10
CA ALA A 300 31.61 24.33 -0.46
C ALA A 300 31.91 24.22 -1.96
N LEU A 301 32.44 23.08 -2.39
CA LEU A 301 32.68 22.78 -3.80
C LEU A 301 31.38 22.65 -4.59
N ASN A 302 30.39 21.94 -4.03
CA ASN A 302 29.07 21.86 -4.66
C ASN A 302 28.41 23.25 -4.76
N GLN A 303 28.48 24.06 -3.70
CA GLN A 303 27.98 25.44 -3.73
C GLN A 303 28.71 26.32 -4.76
N ALA A 304 30.04 26.18 -4.89
CA ALA A 304 30.82 26.91 -5.89
C ALA A 304 30.41 26.56 -7.34
N SER A 305 29.89 25.35 -7.56
CA SER A 305 29.29 24.94 -8.84
C SER A 305 27.90 25.55 -9.11
N ASN A 306 27.33 26.29 -8.15
CA ASN A 306 25.91 26.65 -8.11
C ASN A 306 25.00 25.41 -8.01
N ASP A 307 25.40 24.44 -7.19
CA ASP A 307 24.68 23.20 -6.88
C ASP A 307 24.38 22.31 -8.11
N ASN A 308 25.16 22.44 -9.19
CA ASN A 308 25.03 21.61 -10.39
C ASN A 308 26.08 20.48 -10.46
N GLY A 309 27.02 20.46 -9.53
CA GLY A 309 28.10 19.48 -9.43
C GLY A 309 29.27 19.70 -10.39
N LEU A 310 29.18 20.60 -11.38
CA LEU A 310 30.24 20.84 -12.36
C LEU A 310 31.16 21.97 -11.90
N LEU A 311 32.43 21.63 -11.62
CA LEU A 311 33.46 22.59 -11.26
C LEU A 311 34.53 22.68 -12.33
N THR A 312 34.74 23.90 -12.83
CA THR A 312 35.85 24.25 -13.70
C THR A 312 36.67 25.37 -13.10
N LYS A 313 37.77 25.73 -13.77
CA LYS A 313 38.62 26.86 -13.39
C LYS A 313 37.89 28.20 -13.33
N ASP A 314 36.74 28.33 -14.00
CA ASP A 314 35.99 29.59 -14.07
C ASP A 314 35.17 29.78 -12.79
N GLU A 315 34.66 28.70 -12.18
CA GLU A 315 34.04 28.70 -10.85
C GLU A 315 35.10 28.73 -9.73
N LEU A 316 36.12 27.87 -9.83
CA LEU A 316 37.15 27.73 -8.81
C LEU A 316 38.52 27.52 -9.47
N PHE A 317 39.37 28.54 -9.46
CA PHE A 317 40.70 28.44 -10.07
C PHE A 317 41.57 27.31 -9.49
N ASP A 318 41.37 27.00 -8.20
CA ASP A 318 42.15 26.03 -7.44
C ASP A 318 41.96 24.58 -7.91
N VAL A 319 40.95 24.29 -8.75
CA VAL A 319 40.86 23.02 -9.47
C VAL A 319 42.00 22.82 -10.48
N ASN A 320 42.82 23.85 -10.76
CA ASN A 320 44.07 23.65 -11.50
C ASN A 320 45.21 23.28 -10.57
N VAL A 321 46.00 22.29 -10.96
CA VAL A 321 47.18 21.86 -10.22
C VAL A 321 48.43 22.45 -10.88
N THR A 322 48.92 23.55 -10.31
CA THR A 322 49.98 24.39 -10.89
C THR A 322 51.06 24.68 -9.86
N ASN A 323 52.17 25.27 -10.31
CA ASN A 323 53.20 25.81 -9.42
C ASN A 323 52.64 26.90 -8.47
N VAL A 324 51.59 27.64 -8.88
CA VAL A 324 50.94 28.68 -8.05
C VAL A 324 50.06 28.06 -6.96
N THR A 325 49.16 27.14 -7.33
CA THR A 325 48.28 26.46 -6.36
C THR A 325 49.07 25.59 -5.39
N THR A 326 50.19 25.03 -5.84
CA THR A 326 51.16 24.31 -4.99
C THR A 326 51.85 25.25 -4.00
N ALA A 327 52.31 26.42 -4.46
CA ALA A 327 52.91 27.41 -3.57
C ALA A 327 51.91 27.90 -2.52
N ASN A 328 50.66 28.16 -2.93
CA ASN A 328 49.61 28.57 -2.00
C ASN A 328 49.35 27.48 -0.95
N SER A 329 49.13 26.24 -1.38
CA SER A 329 48.90 25.09 -0.49
C SER A 329 50.06 24.88 0.49
N ALA A 330 51.30 25.01 0.03
CA ALA A 330 52.48 24.88 0.89
C ALA A 330 52.57 26.00 1.94
N LEU A 331 52.19 27.23 1.58
CA LEU A 331 52.16 28.36 2.51
C LEU A 331 51.01 28.23 3.51
N ILE A 332 49.83 27.78 3.08
CA ILE A 332 48.70 27.47 3.97
C ILE A 332 49.13 26.46 5.04
N LEU A 333 49.73 25.34 4.63
CA LEU A 333 50.23 24.33 5.57
C LEU A 333 51.32 24.88 6.49
N ARG A 334 52.21 25.75 6.00
CA ARG A 334 53.23 26.42 6.82
C ARG A 334 52.60 27.32 7.88
N GLU A 335 51.61 28.13 7.51
CA GLU A 335 50.87 28.99 8.43
C GLU A 335 50.07 28.17 9.46
N ASN A 336 49.72 26.92 9.12
CA ASN A 336 49.10 25.95 10.02
C ASN A 336 50.11 25.02 10.73
N LEU A 337 51.39 25.38 10.78
CA LEU A 337 52.45 24.60 11.44
C LEU A 337 52.63 23.16 10.92
N GLY A 338 52.20 22.89 9.70
CA GLY A 338 52.24 21.59 9.04
C GLY A 338 51.03 20.70 9.32
N GLU A 339 50.06 21.16 10.12
CA GLU A 339 48.83 20.41 10.39
C GLU A 339 47.86 20.47 9.20
N PRO A 340 47.06 19.42 8.97
CA PRO A 340 46.04 19.41 7.92
C PRO A 340 45.01 20.53 8.05
N VAL A 341 44.43 20.93 6.92
CA VAL A 341 43.26 21.80 6.92
C VAL A 341 42.00 20.96 7.16
N VAL A 342 41.16 21.34 8.13
CA VAL A 342 40.03 20.52 8.58
C VAL A 342 38.66 21.09 8.20
N ASP A 343 38.58 22.37 7.82
CA ASP A 343 37.34 23.02 7.39
C ASP A 343 37.64 24.27 6.53
N ASP A 344 36.59 24.80 5.89
CA ASP A 344 36.70 25.98 5.01
C ASP A 344 36.90 27.30 5.76
N GLU A 345 36.45 27.41 7.02
CA GLU A 345 36.68 28.61 7.83
C GLU A 345 38.17 28.78 8.09
N MET A 346 38.85 27.69 8.45
CA MET A 346 40.29 27.65 8.63
C MET A 346 41.02 27.85 7.31
N LEU A 347 40.56 27.23 6.21
CA LEU A 347 41.13 27.45 4.87
C LEU A 347 41.10 28.94 4.50
N ALA A 348 39.96 29.59 4.66
CA ALA A 348 39.80 31.02 4.38
C ALA A 348 40.68 31.89 5.30
N ALA A 349 40.73 31.58 6.60
CA ALA A 349 41.55 32.31 7.56
C ALA A 349 43.05 32.17 7.29
N LEU A 350 43.51 31.00 6.86
CA LEU A 350 44.91 30.76 6.49
C LEU A 350 45.27 31.46 5.18
N ASN A 351 44.39 31.43 4.17
CA ASN A 351 44.59 32.15 2.91
C ASN A 351 44.80 33.66 3.11
N LEU A 352 44.11 34.28 4.08
CA LEU A 352 44.32 35.70 4.42
C LEU A 352 45.70 36.00 5.03
N ARG A 353 46.40 35.00 5.56
CA ARG A 353 47.75 35.13 6.14
C ARG A 353 48.85 34.91 5.12
N VAL A 354 48.54 34.28 3.98
CA VAL A 354 49.50 34.03 2.91
C VAL A 354 49.91 35.33 2.24
N SER A 355 51.21 35.63 2.25
CA SER A 355 51.77 36.76 1.49
C SER A 355 51.79 36.44 0.00
N GLN A 356 51.13 37.28 -0.81
CA GLN A 356 51.14 37.11 -2.27
C GLN A 356 52.56 37.21 -2.86
N GLU A 357 53.41 38.07 -2.31
CA GLU A 357 54.81 38.19 -2.75
C GLU A 357 55.58 36.88 -2.51
N GLU A 358 55.42 36.29 -1.33
CA GLU A 358 56.03 35.00 -1.01
C GLU A 358 55.47 33.87 -1.87
N MET A 359 54.15 33.86 -2.09
CA MET A 359 53.48 32.87 -2.94
C MET A 359 54.04 32.89 -4.37
N PHE A 360 54.17 34.06 -4.99
CA PHE A 360 54.73 34.15 -6.34
C PHE A 360 56.22 33.83 -6.40
N ALA A 361 56.99 34.21 -5.38
CA ALA A 361 58.40 33.85 -5.27
C ALA A 361 58.58 32.31 -5.16
N LEU A 362 57.78 31.66 -4.32
CA LEU A 362 57.78 30.21 -4.16
C LEU A 362 57.27 29.49 -5.42
N ALA A 363 56.19 29.98 -6.04
CA ALA A 363 55.68 29.43 -7.29
C ALA A 363 56.72 29.49 -8.41
N THR A 364 57.50 30.58 -8.47
CA THR A 364 58.61 30.71 -9.42
C THR A 364 59.72 29.71 -9.11
N ALA A 365 60.06 29.52 -7.84
CA ALA A 365 61.06 28.54 -7.43
C ALA A 365 60.64 27.10 -7.75
N ILE A 366 59.38 26.74 -7.47
CA ILE A 366 58.79 25.44 -7.84
C ILE A 366 58.89 25.23 -9.35
N LYS A 367 58.50 26.24 -10.14
CA LYS A 367 58.60 26.19 -11.60
C LYS A 367 60.03 25.92 -12.08
N VAL A 368 61.00 26.69 -11.57
CA VAL A 368 62.41 26.48 -11.94
C VAL A 368 62.91 25.10 -11.52
N ALA A 369 62.46 24.58 -10.37
CA ALA A 369 62.83 23.24 -9.93
C ALA A 369 62.31 22.14 -10.86
N ILE A 370 61.07 22.26 -11.33
CA ILE A 370 60.46 21.32 -12.29
C ILE A 370 61.15 21.42 -13.65
N ASP A 371 61.37 22.63 -14.17
CA ASP A 371 62.00 22.88 -15.47
C ASP A 371 63.49 22.48 -15.54
N LYS A 372 64.18 22.42 -14.39
CA LYS A 372 65.64 22.15 -14.31
C LYS A 372 65.98 20.79 -13.73
N ALA A 373 65.01 20.01 -13.29
CA ALA A 373 65.28 18.67 -12.82
C ALA A 373 65.82 17.80 -13.97
N PRO A 374 66.83 16.96 -13.71
CA PRO A 374 67.27 15.98 -14.69
C PRO A 374 66.15 14.96 -14.95
N ALA A 375 65.94 14.63 -16.22
CA ALA A 375 65.04 13.55 -16.65
C ALA A 375 65.48 12.19 -16.08
#